data_AF-A0A2T6ZWG9-F1
#
_entry.id   AF-A0A2T6ZWG9-F1
#
_cell.length_a   1.000
_cell.length_b   1.000
_cell.length_c   1.000
_cell.angle_alpha   90.00
_cell.angle_beta   90.00
_cell.angle_gamma   90.00
#
_symmetry.space_group_name_H-M   'P 1'
#
loop_
_entity.id
_entity.type
_entity.pdbx_description
1 polymer ?
#
loop_
_entity_poly.entity_id
_entity_poly.type
_entity_poly.pdbx_seq_one_letter_code
_entity_poly.pdbx_strand_id
1 'polypeptide(L)'
;MSTTPRVTRRRAKGALERKVPSGQAIGERLKDFIGSRDRGLKDMYGEEGEEQNRKLEGPIKRGEEMARKLIMEMKCTGEVAKDLTVLTLYDVAILIDDSDSMIWEEDGERKETLVELVDHIREICSMANESGTPTMRFMNRAGDMENWTGKRQEYLDHNSYGGLTKIGTELKKILDKFAVGNSNQNKPLLVLIITDGAAEGERKGHLKNVIRNCLNRCEAGKGSDVVAFQFSRIGNDPDGAQLLVELDEDPHIGENIDVLRVGFDLERQFADKWFMLPKILIGAILPDWDKQDDHAGEEKDNDSGSEWD
;
A
#
# COMPACT_ATOMS: atom_id res chain seq x y z
N MET A 1 18.02 21.94 45.58
CA MET A 1 16.86 21.95 44.67
C MET A 1 17.35 21.62 43.29
N SER A 2 16.95 20.45 42.79
CA SER A 2 17.46 19.81 41.58
C SER A 2 16.76 20.35 40.33
N THR A 3 17.51 21.03 39.48
CA THR A 3 17.12 21.39 38.11
C THR A 3 17.96 20.53 37.16
N THR A 4 17.48 19.36 36.74
CA THR A 4 16.87 19.11 35.41
C THR A 4 16.47 17.64 35.32
N PRO A 5 15.36 17.25 34.64
CA PRO A 5 15.52 16.53 33.35
C PRO A 5 14.26 16.54 32.44
N ARG A 6 13.97 17.64 31.73
CA ARG A 6 12.95 17.62 30.65
C ARG A 6 13.57 17.37 29.27
N VAL A 7 14.79 17.87 29.05
CA VAL A 7 15.52 17.76 27.77
C VAL A 7 16.15 16.37 27.58
N THR A 8 16.68 15.76 28.64
CA THR A 8 17.28 14.41 28.60
C THR A 8 16.25 13.31 28.36
N ARG A 9 15.04 13.43 28.91
CA ARG A 9 13.93 12.47 28.67
C ARG A 9 13.41 12.50 27.22
N ARG A 10 13.28 13.67 26.59
CA ARG A 10 12.87 13.79 25.18
C ARG A 10 13.91 13.21 24.21
N ARG A 11 15.21 13.43 24.47
CA ARG A 11 16.30 12.82 23.68
C ARG A 11 16.36 11.30 23.84
N ALA A 12 16.15 10.78 25.05
CA ALA A 12 16.11 9.33 25.29
C ALA A 12 14.89 8.67 24.65
N LYS A 13 13.70 9.32 24.69
CA LYS A 13 12.48 8.81 24.05
C LYS A 13 12.60 8.78 22.52
N GLY A 14 13.07 9.86 21.91
CA GLY A 14 13.33 9.89 20.46
C GLY A 14 14.47 8.98 19.98
N ALA A 15 15.42 8.62 20.86
CA ALA A 15 16.45 7.64 20.58
C ALA A 15 15.95 6.19 20.69
N LEU A 16 14.97 5.92 21.57
CA LEU A 16 14.32 4.62 21.68
C LEU A 16 13.37 4.36 20.50
N GLU A 17 12.65 5.39 20.05
CA GLU A 17 11.71 5.36 18.92
C GLU A 17 12.39 5.12 17.56
N ARG A 18 13.72 5.27 17.45
CA ARG A 18 14.48 5.13 16.19
C ARG A 18 15.54 4.03 16.25
N LYS A 19 15.36 3.05 17.13
CA LYS A 19 16.23 1.88 17.17
C LYS A 19 15.89 0.96 15.99
N VAL A 20 16.90 0.60 15.20
CA VAL A 20 16.74 -0.37 14.11
C VAL A 20 16.40 -1.75 14.71
N PRO A 21 15.30 -2.40 14.29
CA PRO A 21 14.94 -3.74 14.77
C PRO A 21 16.01 -4.75 14.33
N SER A 22 16.26 -5.77 15.17
CA SER A 22 17.15 -6.88 14.80
C SER A 22 16.46 -7.84 13.83
N GLY A 23 17.24 -8.63 13.10
CA GLY A 23 16.72 -9.69 12.25
C GLY A 23 15.90 -10.73 13.00
N GLN A 24 16.19 -10.96 14.29
CA GLN A 24 15.33 -11.78 15.14
C GLN A 24 13.94 -11.15 15.31
N ALA A 25 13.86 -9.86 15.66
CA ALA A 25 12.58 -9.17 15.85
C ALA A 25 11.79 -9.06 14.54
N ILE A 26 12.47 -8.90 13.41
CA ILE A 26 11.86 -8.95 12.08
C ILE A 26 11.36 -10.36 11.78
N GLY A 27 12.18 -11.39 12.02
CA GLY A 27 11.79 -12.78 11.82
C GLY A 27 10.57 -13.20 12.64
N GLU A 28 10.52 -12.79 13.91
CA GLU A 28 9.33 -12.96 14.77
C GLU A 28 8.11 -12.26 14.15
N ARG A 29 8.25 -11.00 13.74
CA ARG A 29 7.15 -10.26 13.09
C ARG A 29 6.62 -10.94 11.83
N LEU A 30 7.50 -11.43 10.95
CA LEU A 30 7.12 -12.13 9.72
C LEU A 30 6.43 -13.47 10.02
N LYS A 31 6.91 -14.21 11.02
CA LYS A 31 6.30 -15.49 11.44
C LYS A 31 4.93 -15.28 12.06
N ASP A 32 4.80 -14.32 12.97
CA ASP A 32 3.51 -13.97 13.57
C ASP A 32 2.50 -13.57 12.50
N PHE A 33 2.97 -12.79 11.52
CA PHE A 33 2.16 -12.41 10.38
C PHE A 33 1.66 -13.62 9.59
N ILE A 34 2.55 -14.52 9.16
CA ILE A 34 2.18 -15.73 8.41
C ILE A 34 1.27 -16.65 9.24
N GLY A 35 1.55 -16.81 10.54
CA GLY A 35 0.77 -17.65 11.45
C GLY A 35 -0.68 -17.18 11.60
N SER A 36 -0.92 -15.86 11.55
CA SER A 36 -2.25 -15.25 11.63
C SER A 36 -3.08 -15.35 10.35
N ARG A 37 -2.50 -15.82 9.24
CA ARG A 37 -3.12 -15.86 7.91
C ARG A 37 -3.72 -17.22 7.58
N ASP A 38 -4.44 -17.27 6.47
CA ASP A 38 -5.03 -18.48 5.92
C ASP A 38 -3.95 -19.41 5.33
N ARG A 39 -4.38 -20.46 4.66
CA ARG A 39 -3.48 -21.51 4.15
C ARG A 39 -2.46 -21.00 3.13
N GLY A 40 -2.76 -19.96 2.35
CA GLY A 40 -1.94 -19.62 1.18
C GLY A 40 -0.56 -19.10 1.56
N LEU A 41 -0.47 -18.18 2.53
CA LEU A 41 0.83 -17.73 3.02
C LEU A 41 1.60 -18.85 3.73
N LYS A 42 0.90 -19.72 4.45
CA LYS A 42 1.49 -20.88 5.13
C LYS A 42 2.05 -21.90 4.13
N ASP A 43 1.37 -22.14 3.01
CA ASP A 43 1.87 -23.03 1.95
C ASP A 43 3.12 -22.42 1.27
N MET A 44 3.11 -21.10 1.02
CA MET A 44 4.25 -20.41 0.40
C MET A 44 5.47 -20.37 1.31
N TYR A 45 5.31 -20.04 2.59
CA TYR A 45 6.42 -19.78 3.52
C TYR A 45 6.71 -20.89 4.53
N GLY A 46 5.84 -21.88 4.65
CA GLY A 46 5.86 -22.89 5.71
C GLY A 46 5.12 -22.43 6.97
N GLU A 47 4.54 -23.37 7.71
CA GLU A 47 3.81 -23.10 8.96
C GLU A 47 4.76 -22.89 10.13
N GLU A 48 5.70 -23.81 10.36
CA GLU A 48 6.67 -23.78 11.46
C GLU A 48 7.96 -24.54 11.12
N GLY A 49 9.00 -24.38 11.93
CA GLY A 49 10.20 -25.22 11.91
C GLY A 49 11.27 -24.82 10.88
N GLU A 50 12.10 -25.79 10.50
CA GLU A 50 13.30 -25.55 9.68
C GLU A 50 12.99 -25.08 8.25
N GLU A 51 11.90 -25.58 7.65
CA GLU A 51 11.50 -25.16 6.31
C GLU A 51 11.16 -23.66 6.28
N GLN A 52 10.35 -23.21 7.25
CA GLN A 52 9.96 -21.81 7.37
C GLN A 52 11.17 -20.93 7.64
N ASN A 53 12.08 -21.34 8.52
CA ASN A 53 13.33 -20.61 8.77
C ASN A 53 14.15 -20.43 7.49
N ARG A 54 14.27 -21.47 6.67
CA ARG A 54 14.99 -21.41 5.39
C ARG A 54 14.30 -20.48 4.38
N LYS A 55 12.97 -20.56 4.25
CA LYS A 55 12.21 -19.71 3.32
C LYS A 55 12.22 -18.23 3.74
N LEU A 56 12.31 -17.95 5.04
CA LEU A 56 12.35 -16.59 5.59
C LEU A 56 13.75 -15.96 5.68
N GLU A 57 14.83 -16.70 5.45
CA GLU A 57 16.20 -16.16 5.52
C GLU A 57 16.39 -14.93 4.62
N GLY A 58 15.97 -15.03 3.35
CA GLY A 58 16.02 -13.93 2.39
C GLY A 58 15.17 -12.72 2.79
N PRO A 59 13.86 -12.90 3.05
CA PRO A 59 12.97 -11.86 3.57
C PRO A 59 13.49 -11.15 4.83
N ILE A 60 14.00 -11.89 5.82
CA ILE A 60 14.51 -11.32 7.08
C ILE A 60 15.70 -10.41 6.80
N LYS A 61 16.68 -10.89 6.02
CA LYS A 61 17.87 -10.11 5.69
C LYS A 61 17.51 -8.82 4.94
N ARG A 62 16.59 -8.90 3.97
CA ARG A 62 16.08 -7.72 3.26
C ARG A 62 15.33 -6.78 4.21
N GLY A 63 14.52 -7.32 5.10
CA GLY A 63 13.82 -6.56 6.13
C GLY A 63 14.77 -5.76 7.02
N GLU A 64 15.92 -6.31 7.40
CA GLU A 64 16.94 -5.59 8.20
C GLU A 64 17.53 -4.40 7.42
N GLU A 65 17.87 -4.61 6.15
CA GLU A 65 18.40 -3.58 5.27
C GLU A 65 17.37 -2.47 5.02
N MET A 66 16.12 -2.86 4.73
CA MET A 66 14.97 -1.97 4.57
C MET A 66 14.72 -1.14 5.83
N ALA A 67 14.59 -1.77 7.00
CA ALA A 67 14.32 -1.08 8.26
C ALA A 67 15.44 -0.08 8.60
N ARG A 68 16.70 -0.43 8.33
CA ARG A 68 17.83 0.47 8.50
C ARG A 68 17.71 1.72 7.62
N LYS A 69 17.41 1.56 6.32
CA LYS A 69 17.24 2.70 5.39
C LYS A 69 16.06 3.58 5.79
N LEU A 70 14.91 2.98 6.09
CA LEU A 70 13.71 3.71 6.52
C LEU A 70 13.99 4.61 7.74
N ILE A 71 14.68 4.08 8.74
CA ILE A 71 14.95 4.80 9.99
C ILE A 71 16.06 5.84 9.80
N MET A 72 17.17 5.46 9.20
CA MET A 72 18.39 6.29 9.16
C MET A 72 18.32 7.36 8.07
N GLU A 73 17.70 7.07 6.93
CA GLU A 73 17.67 7.95 5.77
C GLU A 73 16.32 8.67 5.66
N MET A 74 15.21 7.95 5.89
CA MET A 74 13.86 8.50 5.71
C MET A 74 13.19 8.96 7.03
N LYS A 75 13.90 8.84 8.17
CA LYS A 75 13.46 9.26 9.52
C LYS A 75 12.19 8.54 10.02
N CYS A 76 11.97 7.30 9.59
CA CYS A 76 10.91 6.41 10.08
C CYS A 76 11.13 6.02 11.55
N THR A 77 10.05 5.69 12.26
CA THR A 77 10.14 5.09 13.60
C THR A 77 10.46 3.60 13.49
N GLY A 78 11.05 3.02 14.55
CA GLY A 78 11.41 1.61 14.60
C GLY A 78 10.22 0.67 14.49
N GLU A 79 9.08 1.04 15.06
CA GLU A 79 7.85 0.25 15.00
C GLU A 79 7.26 0.22 13.59
N VAL A 80 7.09 1.39 12.97
CA VAL A 80 6.60 1.49 11.59
C VAL A 80 7.54 0.78 10.61
N ALA A 81 8.86 0.98 10.77
CA ALA A 81 9.84 0.30 9.94
C ALA A 81 9.78 -1.22 10.08
N LYS A 82 9.55 -1.74 11.30
CA LYS A 82 9.38 -3.17 11.55
C LYS A 82 8.13 -3.71 10.84
N ASP A 83 7.00 -3.01 10.90
CA ASP A 83 5.78 -3.44 10.24
C ASP A 83 5.90 -3.42 8.71
N LEU A 84 6.52 -2.37 8.15
CA LEU A 84 6.79 -2.28 6.72
C LEU A 84 7.65 -3.44 6.19
N THR A 85 8.44 -4.13 7.03
CA THR A 85 9.20 -5.31 6.58
C THR A 85 8.33 -6.48 6.11
N VAL A 86 7.04 -6.51 6.45
CA VAL A 86 6.09 -7.50 5.92
C VAL A 86 6.03 -7.46 4.39
N LEU A 87 6.29 -6.30 3.76
CA LEU A 87 6.41 -6.17 2.31
C LEU A 87 7.46 -7.09 1.69
N THR A 88 8.46 -7.55 2.44
CA THR A 88 9.50 -8.47 1.92
C THR A 88 8.94 -9.83 1.52
N LEU A 89 7.74 -10.18 2.02
CA LEU A 89 6.98 -11.37 1.67
C LEU A 89 6.17 -11.18 0.38
N TYR A 90 5.89 -9.97 -0.09
CA TYR A 90 4.99 -9.75 -1.22
C TYR A 90 5.75 -9.38 -2.50
N ASP A 91 5.19 -9.78 -3.63
CA ASP A 91 5.41 -9.07 -4.89
C ASP A 91 4.40 -7.92 -4.96
N VAL A 92 4.85 -6.73 -5.39
CA VAL A 92 4.01 -5.52 -5.44
C VAL A 92 3.80 -5.07 -6.88
N ALA A 93 2.54 -4.86 -7.24
CA ALA A 93 2.14 -4.20 -8.48
C ALA A 93 1.40 -2.90 -8.16
N ILE A 94 1.65 -1.86 -8.94
CA ILE A 94 1.01 -0.54 -8.80
C ILE A 94 0.19 -0.27 -10.05
N LEU A 95 -1.12 -0.09 -9.90
CA LEU A 95 -2.02 0.38 -10.94
C LEU A 95 -2.25 1.88 -10.75
N ILE A 96 -1.90 2.66 -11.76
CA ILE A 96 -1.81 4.11 -11.70
C ILE A 96 -2.80 4.72 -12.67
N ASP A 97 -3.63 5.62 -12.16
CA ASP A 97 -4.54 6.43 -12.96
C ASP A 97 -3.78 7.54 -13.71
N ASP A 98 -3.96 7.57 -15.02
CA ASP A 98 -3.47 8.59 -15.93
C ASP A 98 -4.58 9.10 -16.85
N SER A 99 -5.82 9.10 -16.37
CA SER A 99 -6.98 9.64 -17.07
C SER A 99 -6.92 11.16 -17.29
N ASP A 100 -7.90 11.69 -18.03
CA ASP A 100 -8.05 13.13 -18.26
C ASP A 100 -8.28 13.91 -16.93
N SER A 101 -9.04 13.37 -15.99
CA SER A 101 -9.37 14.07 -14.73
C SER A 101 -8.14 14.33 -13.84
N MET A 102 -7.10 13.49 -13.95
CA MET A 102 -5.83 13.69 -13.23
C MET A 102 -5.11 14.99 -13.58
N ILE A 103 -5.39 15.59 -14.75
CA ILE A 103 -4.73 16.82 -15.22
C ILE A 103 -5.67 18.03 -15.31
N TRP A 104 -6.97 17.82 -15.53
CA TRP A 104 -7.92 18.91 -15.76
C TRP A 104 -8.65 19.35 -14.49
N GLU A 105 -8.81 18.45 -13.52
CA GLU A 105 -9.48 18.74 -12.27
C GLU A 105 -8.49 19.27 -11.22
N GLU A 106 -9.02 20.02 -10.25
CA GLU A 106 -8.25 20.57 -9.12
C GLU A 106 -6.99 21.33 -9.59
N ASP A 107 -7.09 22.08 -10.69
CA ASP A 107 -6.01 22.87 -11.29
C ASP A 107 -4.69 22.09 -11.54
N GLY A 108 -4.77 20.76 -11.68
CA GLY A 108 -3.64 19.86 -11.91
C GLY A 108 -2.94 19.34 -10.64
N GLU A 109 -3.42 19.71 -9.44
CA GLU A 109 -2.85 19.26 -8.15
C GLU A 109 -2.89 17.73 -7.98
N ARG A 110 -3.88 17.06 -8.59
CA ARG A 110 -3.98 15.59 -8.58
C ARG A 110 -2.75 14.91 -9.18
N LYS A 111 -2.22 15.44 -10.29
CA LYS A 111 -1.02 14.90 -10.94
C LYS A 111 0.20 15.08 -10.04
N GLU A 112 0.40 16.25 -9.46
CA GLU A 112 1.54 16.53 -8.58
C GLU A 112 1.51 15.59 -7.36
N THR A 113 0.32 15.44 -6.79
CA THR A 113 0.03 14.51 -5.71
C THR A 113 0.37 13.07 -6.10
N LEU A 114 -0.12 12.60 -7.25
CA LEU A 114 0.18 11.25 -7.73
C LEU A 114 1.69 11.00 -7.85
N VAL A 115 2.43 11.98 -8.38
CA VAL A 115 3.88 11.87 -8.58
C VAL A 115 4.60 11.65 -7.26
N GLU A 116 4.33 12.48 -6.25
CA GLU A 116 4.98 12.34 -4.96
C GLU A 116 4.57 11.06 -4.22
N LEU A 117 3.33 10.61 -4.37
CA LEU A 117 2.85 9.39 -3.74
C LEU A 117 3.55 8.15 -4.32
N VAL A 118 3.47 8.00 -5.64
CA VAL A 118 4.11 6.90 -6.37
C VAL A 118 5.61 6.88 -6.09
N ASP A 119 6.21 8.06 -5.91
CA ASP A 119 7.60 8.19 -5.55
C ASP A 119 7.93 7.49 -4.24
N HIS A 120 7.24 7.85 -3.16
CA HIS A 120 7.44 7.24 -1.86
C HIS A 120 7.15 5.75 -1.86
N ILE A 121 6.06 5.32 -2.51
CA ILE A 121 5.69 3.91 -2.63
C ILE A 121 6.81 3.14 -3.34
N ARG A 122 7.25 3.60 -4.51
CA ARG A 122 8.31 2.93 -5.29
C ARG A 122 9.58 2.78 -4.47
N GLU A 123 10.00 3.85 -3.79
CA GLU A 123 11.23 3.83 -2.99
C GLU A 123 11.16 2.80 -1.88
N ILE A 124 10.05 2.75 -1.14
CA ILE A 124 9.88 1.78 -0.05
C ILE A 124 9.75 0.34 -0.59
N CYS A 125 8.92 0.10 -1.61
CA CYS A 125 8.75 -1.21 -2.22
C CYS A 125 10.04 -1.74 -2.85
N SER A 126 10.91 -0.86 -3.39
CA SER A 126 12.22 -1.25 -3.94
C SER A 126 13.17 -1.81 -2.89
N MET A 127 13.01 -1.41 -1.62
CA MET A 127 13.81 -1.96 -0.51
C MET A 127 13.37 -3.37 -0.14
N ALA A 128 12.10 -3.70 -0.36
CA ALA A 128 11.53 -5.01 -0.04
C ALA A 128 11.71 -6.04 -1.17
N ASN A 129 11.70 -5.58 -2.42
CA ASN A 129 11.67 -6.45 -3.58
C ASN A 129 13.06 -7.00 -3.97
N GLU A 130 13.14 -8.32 -4.17
CA GLU A 130 14.37 -9.01 -4.58
C GLU A 130 14.78 -8.71 -6.02
N SER A 131 13.81 -8.49 -6.90
CA SER A 131 14.05 -8.10 -8.30
C SER A 131 14.26 -6.60 -8.50
N GLY A 132 14.13 -5.80 -7.44
CA GLY A 132 14.55 -4.38 -7.39
C GLY A 132 13.43 -3.35 -7.51
N THR A 133 12.41 -3.52 -8.34
CA THR A 133 11.33 -2.52 -8.49
C THR A 133 9.95 -3.15 -8.61
N PRO A 134 8.89 -2.56 -8.01
CA PRO A 134 7.52 -3.02 -8.22
C PRO A 134 7.14 -2.89 -9.70
N THR A 135 6.25 -3.75 -10.18
CA THR A 135 5.66 -3.59 -11.51
C THR A 135 4.71 -2.41 -11.48
N MET A 136 4.83 -1.48 -12.42
CA MET A 136 3.91 -0.34 -12.56
C MET A 136 3.11 -0.47 -13.86
N ARG A 137 1.81 -0.22 -13.79
CA ARG A 137 0.92 -0.14 -14.96
C ARG A 137 0.09 1.13 -14.86
N PHE A 138 0.01 1.84 -15.98
CA PHE A 138 -0.88 2.97 -16.14
C PHE A 138 -2.15 2.55 -16.86
N MET A 139 -3.27 3.19 -16.55
CA MET A 139 -4.55 2.78 -17.09
C MET A 139 -4.66 3.00 -18.61
N ASN A 140 -4.05 4.06 -19.12
CA ASN A 140 -4.17 4.51 -20.51
C ASN A 140 -2.88 4.36 -21.32
N ARG A 141 -1.80 3.83 -20.71
CA ARG A 141 -0.56 3.47 -21.39
C ARG A 141 -0.52 2.01 -21.83
N ALA A 142 0.06 1.75 -22.99
CA ALA A 142 0.40 0.39 -23.41
C ALA A 142 1.60 -0.18 -22.64
N GLY A 143 1.44 -1.40 -22.12
CA GLY A 143 2.51 -2.20 -21.51
C GLY A 143 2.69 -1.98 -20.01
N ASP A 144 3.50 -2.85 -19.40
CA ASP A 144 3.96 -2.71 -18.03
C ASP A 144 5.31 -1.98 -18.00
N MET A 145 5.62 -1.39 -16.86
CA MET A 145 6.90 -0.80 -16.57
C MET A 145 7.65 -1.62 -15.54
N GLU A 146 8.84 -2.07 -15.95
CA GLU A 146 9.72 -2.93 -15.17
C GLU A 146 11.13 -2.33 -15.13
N ASN A 147 11.86 -2.57 -14.04
CA ASN A 147 13.30 -2.34 -13.90
C ASN A 147 13.79 -0.89 -14.16
N TRP A 148 12.96 0.13 -13.90
CA TRP A 148 13.37 1.51 -14.12
C TRP A 148 14.33 2.01 -13.03
N THR A 149 15.41 2.69 -13.43
CA THR A 149 16.47 3.20 -12.54
C THR A 149 16.63 4.74 -12.61
N GLY A 150 15.89 5.44 -13.48
CA GLY A 150 15.95 6.90 -13.64
C GLY A 150 15.19 7.72 -12.59
N LYS A 151 15.34 9.06 -12.64
CA LYS A 151 14.62 10.02 -11.79
C LYS A 151 13.12 9.95 -12.05
N ARG A 152 12.34 10.13 -10.99
CA ARG A 152 10.92 9.74 -10.96
C ARG A 152 9.96 10.72 -11.67
N GLN A 153 10.15 12.04 -11.51
CA GLN A 153 9.41 13.06 -12.27
C GLN A 153 9.47 12.81 -13.78
N GLU A 154 10.63 12.44 -14.32
CA GLU A 154 10.81 12.20 -15.75
C GLU A 154 9.89 11.10 -16.28
N TYR A 155 9.48 10.15 -15.45
CA TYR A 155 8.66 9.05 -15.91
C TYR A 155 7.16 9.40 -15.99
N LEU A 156 6.66 10.09 -14.96
CA LEU A 156 5.27 10.50 -14.88
C LEU A 156 5.01 11.75 -15.74
N ASP A 157 5.96 12.68 -15.84
CA ASP A 157 5.80 13.86 -16.69
C ASP A 157 5.81 13.54 -18.18
N HIS A 158 6.48 12.45 -18.58
CA HIS A 158 6.50 12.00 -19.97
C HIS A 158 5.44 10.93 -20.27
N ASN A 159 4.61 10.55 -19.28
CA ASN A 159 3.41 9.79 -19.55
C ASN A 159 2.35 10.70 -20.19
N SER A 160 1.74 10.24 -21.27
CA SER A 160 0.62 10.98 -21.86
C SER A 160 -0.62 10.70 -21.03
N TYR A 161 -0.97 11.62 -20.15
CA TYR A 161 -2.26 11.61 -19.46
C TYR A 161 -3.40 11.77 -20.48
N GLY A 162 -4.51 11.11 -20.22
CA GLY A 162 -5.74 11.20 -20.98
C GLY A 162 -6.49 9.87 -21.04
N GLY A 163 -7.74 9.91 -21.50
CA GLY A 163 -8.61 8.74 -21.54
C GLY A 163 -9.39 8.54 -20.24
N LEU A 164 -9.91 7.33 -20.07
CA LEU A 164 -10.90 7.00 -19.04
C LEU A 164 -10.26 6.18 -17.91
N THR A 165 -10.85 6.25 -16.73
CA THR A 165 -10.44 5.53 -15.51
C THR A 165 -10.85 4.05 -15.56
N LYS A 166 -10.19 3.25 -16.43
CA LYS A 166 -10.51 1.83 -16.69
C LYS A 166 -9.91 0.86 -15.66
N ILE A 167 -10.23 1.06 -14.38
CA ILE A 167 -9.63 0.32 -13.26
C ILE A 167 -9.77 -1.20 -13.43
N GLY A 168 -10.97 -1.70 -13.75
CA GLY A 168 -11.25 -3.14 -13.83
C GLY A 168 -10.48 -3.85 -14.94
N THR A 169 -10.45 -3.26 -16.13
CA THR A 169 -9.80 -3.81 -17.32
C THR A 169 -8.30 -3.91 -17.12
N GLU A 170 -7.68 -2.89 -16.54
CA GLU A 170 -6.24 -2.84 -16.36
C GLU A 170 -5.79 -3.64 -15.13
N LEU A 171 -6.59 -3.66 -14.07
CA LEU A 171 -6.40 -4.58 -12.94
C LEU A 171 -6.42 -6.04 -13.42
N LYS A 172 -7.37 -6.40 -14.28
CA LYS A 172 -7.46 -7.77 -14.84
C LYS A 172 -6.15 -8.20 -15.50
N LYS A 173 -5.46 -7.31 -16.21
CA LYS A 173 -4.18 -7.64 -16.87
C LYS A 173 -3.07 -7.93 -15.85
N ILE A 174 -2.99 -7.16 -14.77
CA ILE A 174 -2.07 -7.42 -13.66
C ILE A 174 -2.38 -8.80 -13.06
N LEU A 175 -3.65 -9.05 -12.74
CA LEU A 175 -4.06 -10.31 -12.10
C LEU A 175 -3.84 -11.52 -12.99
N ASP A 176 -4.13 -11.43 -14.29
CA ASP A 176 -3.85 -12.49 -15.25
C ASP A 176 -2.34 -12.80 -15.33
N LYS A 177 -1.48 -11.78 -15.27
CA LYS A 177 -0.03 -11.95 -15.37
C LYS A 177 0.60 -12.48 -14.09
N PHE A 178 0.18 -11.99 -12.92
CA PHE A 178 0.93 -12.19 -11.67
C PHE A 178 0.25 -13.12 -10.67
N ALA A 179 -1.07 -13.31 -10.75
CA ALA A 179 -1.83 -14.13 -9.81
C ALA A 179 -2.59 -15.27 -10.50
N VAL A 180 -3.70 -14.95 -11.16
CA VAL A 180 -4.66 -15.90 -11.73
C VAL A 180 -4.05 -16.75 -12.84
N GLY A 181 -3.28 -16.14 -13.75
CA GLY A 181 -2.60 -16.87 -14.83
C GLY A 181 -1.19 -17.34 -14.46
N ASN A 182 -0.69 -17.01 -13.28
CA ASN A 182 0.65 -17.38 -12.84
C ASN A 182 0.63 -18.66 -12.00
N SER A 183 0.77 -19.82 -12.64
CA SER A 183 0.84 -21.11 -11.92
C SER A 183 2.04 -21.21 -10.97
N ASN A 184 3.09 -20.40 -11.20
CA ASN A 184 4.35 -20.43 -10.46
C ASN A 184 4.49 -19.23 -9.52
N GLN A 185 3.38 -18.70 -9.03
CA GLN A 185 3.37 -17.63 -8.04
C GLN A 185 4.03 -18.12 -6.74
N ASN A 186 5.26 -17.66 -6.48
CA ASN A 186 6.04 -18.06 -5.31
C ASN A 186 5.90 -17.08 -4.12
N LYS A 187 5.26 -15.92 -4.35
CA LYS A 187 4.96 -14.92 -3.35
C LYS A 187 3.51 -14.42 -3.52
N PRO A 188 2.83 -14.04 -2.43
CA PRO A 188 1.54 -13.35 -2.55
C PRO A 188 1.71 -12.01 -3.30
N LEU A 189 0.66 -11.60 -4.00
CA LEU A 189 0.63 -10.35 -4.78
C LEU A 189 -0.14 -9.28 -4.00
N LEU A 190 0.51 -8.15 -3.72
CA LEU A 190 -0.15 -6.93 -3.26
C LEU A 190 -0.33 -5.99 -4.45
N VAL A 191 -1.56 -5.64 -4.76
CA VAL A 191 -1.87 -4.63 -5.79
C VAL A 191 -2.23 -3.31 -5.12
N LEU A 192 -1.47 -2.27 -5.40
CA LEU A 192 -1.73 -0.90 -4.98
C LEU A 192 -2.43 -0.17 -6.12
N ILE A 193 -3.67 0.25 -5.94
CA ILE A 193 -4.48 0.95 -6.93
C ILE A 193 -4.61 2.40 -6.50
N ILE A 194 -4.11 3.31 -7.32
CA ILE A 194 -4.20 4.75 -7.10
C ILE A 194 -5.09 5.33 -8.20
N THR A 195 -6.15 6.02 -7.81
CA THR A 195 -7.14 6.63 -8.70
C THR A 195 -7.66 7.92 -8.13
N ASP A 196 -8.17 8.83 -8.95
CA ASP A 196 -8.86 10.02 -8.47
C ASP A 196 -10.38 9.85 -8.42
N GLY A 197 -10.97 9.01 -9.27
CA GLY A 197 -12.41 8.90 -9.45
C GLY A 197 -12.95 7.47 -9.54
N ALA A 198 -14.21 7.35 -9.97
CA ALA A 198 -14.86 6.08 -10.19
C ALA A 198 -14.36 5.35 -11.47
N ALA A 199 -14.67 4.07 -11.60
CA ALA A 199 -14.34 3.32 -12.81
C ALA A 199 -15.20 3.78 -14.00
N GLU A 200 -14.54 4.14 -15.12
CA GLU A 200 -15.17 4.73 -16.31
C GLU A 200 -14.91 3.94 -17.59
N GLY A 201 -15.85 4.00 -18.53
CA GLY A 201 -15.71 3.33 -19.83
C GLY A 201 -15.83 1.80 -19.76
N GLU A 202 -16.30 1.27 -18.63
CA GLU A 202 -16.44 -0.16 -18.37
C GLU A 202 -17.89 -0.52 -18.05
N ARG A 203 -18.24 -1.81 -18.15
CA ARG A 203 -19.57 -2.27 -17.75
C ARG A 203 -19.74 -2.08 -16.24
N LYS A 204 -20.91 -1.65 -15.79
CA LYS A 204 -21.23 -1.53 -14.36
C LYS A 204 -20.93 -2.85 -13.63
N GLY A 205 -20.20 -2.75 -12.51
CA GLY A 205 -19.76 -3.90 -11.72
C GLY A 205 -18.59 -4.71 -12.31
N HIS A 206 -17.97 -4.28 -13.41
CA HIS A 206 -16.84 -4.98 -14.01
C HIS A 206 -15.67 -5.13 -13.03
N LEU A 207 -15.26 -4.04 -12.37
CA LEU A 207 -14.20 -4.04 -11.36
C LEU A 207 -14.47 -5.06 -10.24
N LYS A 208 -15.64 -5.00 -9.61
CA LYS A 208 -16.07 -5.96 -8.56
C LYS A 208 -16.02 -7.41 -9.06
N ASN A 209 -16.45 -7.65 -10.31
CA ASN A 209 -16.39 -8.97 -10.91
C ASN A 209 -14.95 -9.45 -11.18
N VAL A 210 -14.04 -8.56 -11.58
CA VAL A 210 -12.62 -8.88 -11.78
C VAL A 210 -11.99 -9.33 -10.46
N ILE A 211 -12.20 -8.56 -9.39
CA ILE A 211 -11.68 -8.88 -8.04
C ILE A 211 -12.25 -10.21 -7.55
N ARG A 212 -13.59 -10.36 -7.57
CA ARG A 212 -14.27 -11.59 -7.13
C ARG A 212 -13.80 -12.83 -7.90
N ASN A 213 -13.64 -12.72 -9.22
CA ASN A 213 -13.15 -13.83 -10.03
C ASN A 213 -11.71 -14.21 -9.69
N CYS A 214 -10.87 -13.23 -9.37
CA CYS A 214 -9.51 -13.48 -8.91
C CYS A 214 -9.52 -14.24 -7.58
N LEU A 215 -10.22 -13.71 -6.57
CA LEU A 215 -10.31 -14.32 -5.24
C LEU A 215 -10.83 -15.75 -5.32
N ASN A 216 -11.91 -16.00 -6.07
CA ASN A 216 -12.45 -17.35 -6.25
C ASN A 216 -11.45 -18.33 -6.90
N ARG A 217 -10.66 -17.86 -7.87
CA ARG A 217 -9.64 -18.69 -8.53
C ARG A 217 -8.43 -18.94 -7.63
N CYS A 218 -7.99 -17.94 -6.89
CA CYS A 218 -6.93 -18.07 -5.90
C CYS A 218 -7.35 -19.03 -4.79
N GLU A 219 -8.57 -18.87 -4.25
CA GLU A 219 -9.11 -19.75 -3.22
C GLU A 219 -9.13 -21.21 -3.68
N ALA A 220 -9.63 -21.50 -4.88
CA ALA A 220 -9.70 -22.86 -5.41
C ALA A 220 -8.34 -23.56 -5.59
N GLY A 221 -7.23 -22.82 -5.64
CA GLY A 221 -5.90 -23.37 -5.92
C GLY A 221 -4.87 -23.16 -4.83
N LYS A 222 -4.69 -21.91 -4.38
CA LYS A 222 -3.57 -21.44 -3.56
C LYS A 222 -4.00 -20.79 -2.23
N GLY A 223 -5.30 -20.54 -2.03
CA GLY A 223 -5.82 -19.70 -0.93
C GLY A 223 -6.10 -18.26 -1.36
N SER A 224 -7.09 -17.61 -0.78
CA SER A 224 -7.50 -16.23 -1.08
C SER A 224 -6.48 -15.18 -0.61
N ASP A 225 -5.74 -15.45 0.47
CA ASP A 225 -4.74 -14.59 1.09
C ASP A 225 -3.47 -14.39 0.23
N VAL A 226 -3.36 -15.08 -0.90
CA VAL A 226 -2.25 -14.92 -1.85
C VAL A 226 -2.38 -13.69 -2.76
N VAL A 227 -3.48 -12.93 -2.64
CA VAL A 227 -3.69 -11.64 -3.30
C VAL A 227 -4.36 -10.67 -2.34
N ALA A 228 -3.87 -9.43 -2.27
CA ALA A 228 -4.47 -8.35 -1.52
C ALA A 228 -4.57 -7.06 -2.36
N PHE A 229 -5.56 -6.22 -2.09
CA PHE A 229 -5.84 -5.00 -2.84
C PHE A 229 -5.88 -3.80 -1.91
N GLN A 230 -5.02 -2.81 -2.17
CA GLN A 230 -5.13 -1.49 -1.55
C GLN A 230 -5.68 -0.50 -2.56
N PHE A 231 -6.75 0.21 -2.23
CA PHE A 231 -7.18 1.38 -2.98
C PHE A 231 -6.78 2.66 -2.26
N SER A 232 -6.32 3.66 -3.01
CA SER A 232 -6.00 4.99 -2.52
C SER A 232 -6.57 6.02 -3.47
N ARG A 233 -7.35 6.96 -2.94
CA ARG A 233 -7.97 8.02 -3.73
C ARG A 233 -7.18 9.33 -3.64
N ILE A 234 -6.91 9.93 -4.79
CA ILE A 234 -6.35 11.28 -4.90
C ILE A 234 -7.47 12.28 -5.16
N GLY A 235 -7.37 13.47 -4.57
CA GLY A 235 -8.34 14.53 -4.79
C GLY A 235 -9.69 14.29 -4.10
N ASN A 236 -10.69 15.04 -4.53
CA ASN A 236 -11.97 15.19 -3.83
C ASN A 236 -13.20 14.62 -4.58
N ASP A 237 -13.00 13.88 -5.67
CA ASP A 237 -14.08 13.34 -6.48
C ASP A 237 -15.09 12.50 -5.65
N PRO A 238 -16.38 12.86 -5.64
CA PRO A 238 -17.39 12.19 -4.83
C PRO A 238 -17.70 10.78 -5.33
N ASP A 239 -17.64 10.53 -6.64
CA ASP A 239 -17.91 9.22 -7.22
C ASP A 239 -16.77 8.24 -6.90
N GLY A 240 -15.54 8.71 -6.89
CA GLY A 240 -14.37 7.98 -6.37
C GLY A 240 -14.50 7.66 -4.89
N ALA A 241 -14.96 8.62 -4.07
CA ALA A 241 -15.22 8.35 -2.66
C ALA A 241 -16.29 7.26 -2.46
N GLN A 242 -17.39 7.34 -3.22
CA GLN A 242 -18.46 6.35 -3.19
C GLN A 242 -17.98 4.98 -3.67
N LEU A 243 -17.11 4.92 -4.69
CA LEU A 243 -16.50 3.68 -5.16
C LEU A 243 -15.73 2.97 -4.03
N LEU A 244 -14.93 3.70 -3.25
CA LEU A 244 -14.16 3.10 -2.16
C LEU A 244 -15.06 2.52 -1.08
N VAL A 245 -16.10 3.25 -0.66
CA VAL A 245 -17.11 2.75 0.29
C VAL A 245 -17.78 1.49 -0.26
N GLU A 246 -18.15 1.51 -1.54
CA GLU A 246 -18.79 0.39 -2.22
C GLU A 246 -17.91 -0.87 -2.34
N LEU A 247 -16.59 -0.73 -2.34
CA LEU A 247 -15.64 -1.84 -2.38
C LEU A 247 -15.40 -2.42 -0.99
N ASP A 248 -15.22 -1.54 0.00
CA ASP A 248 -14.98 -1.92 1.39
C ASP A 248 -16.17 -2.62 2.04
N GLU A 249 -17.39 -2.12 1.77
CA GLU A 249 -18.62 -2.69 2.31
C GLU A 249 -19.17 -3.88 1.49
N ASP A 250 -18.51 -4.29 0.40
CA ASP A 250 -19.00 -5.42 -0.41
C ASP A 250 -18.81 -6.74 0.36
N PRO A 251 -19.90 -7.48 0.66
CA PRO A 251 -19.84 -8.65 1.54
C PRO A 251 -19.09 -9.85 0.93
N HIS A 252 -18.67 -9.77 -0.34
CA HIS A 252 -17.95 -10.85 -1.01
C HIS A 252 -16.48 -10.54 -1.29
N ILE A 253 -16.06 -9.27 -1.23
CA ILE A 253 -14.70 -8.86 -1.58
C ILE A 253 -14.06 -7.90 -0.56
N GLY A 254 -14.86 -7.27 0.31
CA GLY A 254 -14.39 -6.27 1.27
C GLY A 254 -13.30 -6.78 2.21
N GLU A 255 -13.39 -8.03 2.69
CA GLU A 255 -12.35 -8.61 3.57
C GLU A 255 -10.95 -8.71 2.92
N ASN A 256 -10.84 -8.61 1.60
CA ASN A 256 -9.59 -8.68 0.85
C ASN A 256 -9.16 -7.32 0.26
N ILE A 257 -9.93 -6.27 0.54
CA ILE A 257 -9.70 -4.92 0.07
C ILE A 257 -9.49 -4.04 1.29
N ASP A 258 -8.46 -3.20 1.24
CA ASP A 258 -8.39 -2.04 2.12
C ASP A 258 -8.51 -0.77 1.28
N VAL A 259 -9.13 0.25 1.86
CA VAL A 259 -9.38 1.53 1.19
C VAL A 259 -8.93 2.67 2.07
N LEU A 260 -8.01 3.48 1.56
CA LEU A 260 -7.71 4.75 2.20
C LEU A 260 -8.81 5.76 1.81
N ARG A 261 -9.79 5.94 2.71
CA ARG A 261 -11.01 6.74 2.45
C ARG A 261 -10.77 8.23 2.25
N VAL A 262 -9.74 8.76 2.90
CA VAL A 262 -9.43 10.20 2.87
C VAL A 262 -8.86 10.56 1.50
N GLY A 263 -9.49 11.54 0.85
CA GLY A 263 -8.97 12.13 -0.37
C GLY A 263 -7.59 12.71 -0.10
N PHE A 264 -6.62 12.22 -0.86
CA PHE A 264 -5.22 12.55 -0.60
C PHE A 264 -4.92 13.96 -1.14
N ASP A 265 -4.71 14.89 -0.21
CA ASP A 265 -4.09 16.21 -0.41
C ASP A 265 -2.72 16.14 0.26
N LEU A 266 -1.68 16.03 -0.58
CA LEU A 266 -0.33 15.69 -0.14
C LEU A 266 0.32 16.77 0.71
N GLU A 267 0.16 18.04 0.32
CA GLU A 267 0.83 19.16 0.96
C GLU A 267 0.44 19.28 2.45
N ARG A 268 -0.82 18.97 2.78
CA ARG A 268 -1.34 19.06 4.15
C ARG A 268 -1.09 17.81 4.99
N GLN A 269 -1.07 16.63 4.37
CA GLN A 269 -1.10 15.35 5.09
C GLN A 269 0.30 14.72 5.30
N PHE A 270 1.35 15.17 4.60
CA PHE A 270 2.72 14.62 4.75
C PHE A 270 3.52 15.19 5.92
N ALA A 271 2.94 16.11 6.70
CA ALA A 271 3.51 16.51 7.99
C ALA A 271 3.82 15.31 8.90
N ASP A 272 3.06 14.21 8.76
CA ASP A 272 3.41 12.89 9.29
C ASP A 272 3.20 11.78 8.25
N LYS A 273 4.03 11.76 7.20
CA LYS A 273 4.01 10.70 6.17
C LYS A 273 4.08 9.27 6.71
N TRP A 274 4.58 9.07 7.93
CA TRP A 274 4.68 7.75 8.56
C TRP A 274 3.38 7.29 9.22
N PHE A 275 2.36 8.15 9.24
CA PHE A 275 0.98 7.76 9.46
C PHE A 275 0.33 7.24 8.16
N MET A 276 0.54 7.94 7.04
CA MET A 276 -0.14 7.65 5.77
C MET A 276 0.49 6.49 4.98
N LEU A 277 1.82 6.47 4.84
CA LEU A 277 2.49 5.47 4.00
C LEU A 277 2.24 4.03 4.45
N PRO A 278 2.22 3.69 5.76
CA PRO A 278 1.89 2.33 6.18
C PRO A 278 0.47 1.93 5.80
N LYS A 279 -0.53 2.81 5.94
CA LYS A 279 -1.90 2.52 5.49
C LYS A 279 -1.94 2.13 4.02
N ILE A 280 -1.27 2.91 3.16
CA ILE A 280 -1.21 2.65 1.72
C ILE A 280 -0.40 1.39 1.39
N LEU A 281 0.69 1.13 2.11
CA LEU A 281 1.63 0.08 1.74
C LEU A 281 1.28 -1.28 2.34
N ILE A 282 0.65 -1.30 3.51
CA ILE A 282 0.42 -2.51 4.27
C ILE A 282 -0.99 -2.60 4.86
N GLY A 283 -1.88 -1.62 4.70
CA GLY A 283 -3.23 -1.66 5.26
C GLY A 283 -4.02 -2.90 4.82
N ALA A 284 -4.05 -3.18 3.51
CA ALA A 284 -4.65 -4.38 2.92
C ALA A 284 -4.09 -5.71 3.46
N ILE A 285 -2.90 -5.70 4.05
CA ILE A 285 -2.22 -6.90 4.54
C ILE A 285 -1.86 -6.81 6.02
N LEU A 286 -2.27 -5.80 6.78
CA LEU A 286 -2.03 -5.70 8.22
C LEU A 286 -3.21 -4.96 8.87
N PRO A 287 -4.20 -5.69 9.44
CA PRO A 287 -5.46 -5.11 9.89
C PRO A 287 -5.33 -4.03 10.98
N ASP A 288 -4.22 -3.98 11.71
CA ASP A 288 -3.97 -2.94 12.71
C ASP A 288 -3.76 -1.56 12.07
N TRP A 289 -3.38 -1.51 10.80
CA TRP A 289 -3.23 -0.27 10.03
C TRP A 289 -4.52 0.17 9.34
N ASP A 290 -5.35 -0.79 8.91
CA ASP A 290 -6.70 -0.58 8.37
C ASP A 290 -7.64 0.06 9.40
N LYS A 291 -7.75 -0.51 10.62
CA LYS A 291 -8.62 -0.01 11.72
C LYS A 291 -8.34 1.42 12.18
N GLN A 292 -7.25 2.04 11.75
CA GLN A 292 -6.91 3.42 12.07
C GLN A 292 -7.60 4.43 11.14
N ASP A 293 -8.37 4.00 10.16
CA ASP A 293 -9.16 4.86 9.28
C ASP A 293 -10.34 5.51 10.02
N ASP A 294 -10.92 4.81 10.99
CA ASP A 294 -12.06 5.29 11.79
C ASP A 294 -11.72 6.54 12.62
N HIS A 295 -10.45 6.73 12.99
CA HIS A 295 -10.01 7.84 13.83
C HIS A 295 -9.66 9.13 13.07
N ALA A 296 -9.50 9.07 11.74
CA ALA A 296 -9.17 10.25 10.94
C ALA A 296 -10.41 11.08 10.54
N GLY A 297 -11.61 10.49 10.61
CA GLY A 297 -12.88 11.14 10.26
C GLY A 297 -13.51 11.94 11.39
N GLU A 298 -13.28 11.57 12.66
CA GLU A 298 -14.01 12.15 13.80
C GLU A 298 -13.44 13.48 14.34
N GLU A 299 -12.19 13.84 14.03
CA GLU A 299 -11.58 15.07 14.55
C GLU A 299 -12.06 16.37 13.86
N LYS A 300 -12.86 16.29 12.78
CA LYS A 300 -13.31 17.49 12.04
C LYS A 300 -14.71 18.01 12.42
N ASP A 301 -15.49 17.28 13.21
CA ASP A 301 -16.87 17.68 13.53
C ASP A 301 -17.03 18.38 14.89
N ASN A 302 -15.96 18.53 15.67
CA ASN A 302 -16.04 19.10 17.03
C ASN A 302 -15.72 20.61 17.15
N ASP A 303 -15.59 21.36 16.05
CA ASP A 303 -15.35 22.82 16.10
C ASP A 303 -16.54 23.68 15.64
N SER A 304 -17.77 23.14 15.74
CA SER A 304 -19.00 23.93 15.53
C SER A 304 -19.89 23.94 16.77
N GLY A 305 -19.45 24.63 17.82
CA GLY A 305 -20.32 24.84 18.98
C GLY A 305 -19.78 25.84 20.00
N SER A 306 -20.57 26.90 20.23
CA SER A 306 -20.43 28.02 21.19
C SER A 306 -19.50 29.16 20.72
N GLU A 307 -19.91 30.42 20.66
CA GLU A 307 -20.83 31.16 21.53
C GLU A 307 -21.68 32.17 20.73
N TRP A 308 -22.99 32.18 21.00
CA TRP A 308 -23.75 33.41 21.07
C TRP A 308 -23.86 33.74 22.57
N ASP A 309 -23.30 34.89 22.97
CA ASP A 309 -23.89 35.86 23.91
C ASP A 309 -23.11 37.19 23.80
#